data_AF-A0A5Q4D9K6-F1
#
_entry.id   AF-A0A5Q4D9K6-F1
#
_cell.length_a   1.000
_cell.length_b   1.000
_cell.length_c   1.000
_cell.angle_alpha   90.00
_cell.angle_beta   90.00
_cell.angle_gamma   90.00
#
_symmetry.space_group_name_H-M   'P 1'
#
loop_
_entity.id
_entity.type
_entity.pdbx_description
1 polymer ?
#
loop_
_entity_poly.entity_id
_entity_poly.type
_entity_poly.pdbx_seq_one_letter_code
_entity_poly.pdbx_strand_id
1 'polypeptide(L)'
;MVIDTSALLAILLSEPEAPAFIDEIAAADRRLVGAPTLVEAAAVILARKGEEGVIALDALLSRLGIEVVPMSPAAAEFAREA
;
A
#
# COMPACT_ATOMS: atom_id res chain seq x y z
N MET A 1 -10.52 1.11 5.74
CA MET A 1 -10.27 0.67 4.35
C MET A 1 -9.05 -0.24 4.29
N VAL A 2 -9.02 -1.12 3.29
CA VAL A 2 -7.84 -1.90 2.92
C VAL A 2 -7.29 -1.28 1.64
N ILE A 3 -6.00 -1.00 1.61
CA ILE A 3 -5.32 -0.25 0.56
C ILE A 3 -4.56 -1.25 -0.30
N ASP A 4 -4.75 -1.13 -1.62
CA ASP A 4 -4.09 -1.98 -2.61
C ASP A 4 -2.75 -1.42 -3.08
N THR A 5 -1.93 -2.27 -3.71
CA THR A 5 -0.62 -1.93 -4.28
C THR A 5 -0.75 -0.77 -5.26
N SER A 6 -1.74 -0.82 -6.15
CA SER A 6 -1.95 0.18 -7.20
C SER A 6 -2.16 1.59 -6.62
N ALA A 7 -2.96 1.72 -5.56
CA ALA A 7 -3.21 3.00 -4.90
C ALA A 7 -1.95 3.58 -4.22
N LEU A 8 -1.13 2.73 -3.59
CA LEU A 8 0.16 3.16 -3.03
C LEU A 8 1.11 3.64 -4.12
N LEU A 9 1.19 2.92 -5.23
CA LEU A 9 2.05 3.28 -6.36
C LEU A 9 1.59 4.56 -7.04
N ALA A 10 0.29 4.75 -7.23
CA ALA A 10 -0.26 5.98 -7.80
C ALA A 10 0.18 7.21 -6.99
N ILE A 11 0.16 7.13 -5.66
CA ILE A 11 0.64 8.20 -4.79
C ILE A 11 2.16 8.40 -4.93
N LEU A 12 2.94 7.33 -4.84
CA LEU A 12 4.41 7.41 -4.90
C LEU A 12 4.95 7.85 -6.26
N LEU A 13 4.20 7.59 -7.33
CA LEU A 13 4.55 7.95 -8.70
C LEU A 13 3.89 9.26 -9.15
N SER A 14 3.12 9.91 -8.27
CA SER A 14 2.42 11.17 -8.56
C SER A 14 1.49 11.05 -9.77
N GLU A 15 0.74 9.95 -9.85
CA GLU A 15 -0.29 9.72 -10.86
C GLU A 15 -1.48 10.67 -10.66
N PRO A 16 -2.27 10.98 -11.71
CA PRO A 16 -3.35 11.99 -11.65
C PRO A 16 -4.38 11.78 -10.53
N GLU A 17 -4.66 10.53 -10.19
CA GLU A 17 -5.60 10.12 -9.15
C GLU A 17 -5.04 10.22 -7.71
N ALA A 18 -3.73 10.47 -7.54
CA ALA A 18 -3.08 10.50 -6.23
C ALA A 18 -3.75 11.43 -5.21
N PRO A 19 -4.18 12.67 -5.55
CA PRO A 19 -4.85 13.53 -4.58
C PRO A 19 -6.15 12.92 -4.05
N ALA A 20 -6.95 12.30 -4.91
CA ALA A 20 -8.21 11.67 -4.53
C ALA A 20 -7.97 10.48 -3.59
N PHE A 21 -6.96 9.64 -3.88
CA PHE A 21 -6.59 8.55 -2.99
C PHE A 21 -6.09 9.04 -1.63
N ILE A 22 -5.27 10.10 -1.59
CA ILE A 22 -4.81 10.68 -0.32
C ILE A 22 -6.00 11.15 0.52
N ASP A 23 -6.96 11.85 -0.09
CA ASP A 23 -8.14 12.36 0.60
C ASP A 23 -9.01 11.22 1.15
N GLU A 24 -9.28 10.19 0.35
CA GLU A 24 -10.06 9.02 0.80
C GLU A 24 -9.34 8.22 1.90
N ILE A 25 -8.03 8.03 1.77
CA ILE A 25 -7.23 7.34 2.79
C ILE A 25 -7.20 8.14 4.08
N ALA A 26 -7.02 9.47 4.01
CA ALA A 26 -6.99 10.33 5.18
C ALA A 26 -8.33 10.39 5.93
N ALA A 27 -9.44 10.25 5.22
CA ALA A 27 -10.79 10.21 5.79
C ALA A 27 -11.15 8.88 6.47
N ALA A 28 -10.38 7.81 6.26
CA ALA A 28 -10.71 6.49 6.77
C ALA A 28 -10.28 6.31 8.25
N ASP A 29 -11.21 5.81 9.08
CA ASP A 29 -10.96 5.53 10.50
C ASP A 29 -9.82 4.52 10.74
N ARG A 30 -9.75 3.49 9.88
CA ARG A 30 -8.71 2.46 9.89
C ARG A 30 -8.13 2.31 8.50
N ARG A 31 -6.81 2.23 8.41
CA ARG A 31 -6.05 2.14 7.16
C ARG A 31 -5.15 0.92 7.26
N LEU A 32 -5.39 -0.05 6.40
CA LEU A 32 -4.75 -1.36 6.47
C LEU A 32 -4.12 -1.67 5.12
N VAL A 33 -2.96 -2.33 5.13
CA VAL A 33 -2.38 -2.97 3.95
C VAL A 33 -2.01 -4.40 4.30
N GLY A 34 -2.23 -5.35 3.38
CA GLY A 34 -1.73 -6.70 3.57
C GLY A 34 -0.20 -6.74 3.45
N ALA A 35 0.47 -7.57 4.26
CA ALA A 35 1.91 -7.78 4.12
C ALA A 35 2.34 -8.18 2.69
N PRO A 36 1.59 -9.00 1.92
CA PRO A 36 1.93 -9.30 0.52
C PRO A 36 1.83 -8.09 -0.40
N THR A 37 0.80 -7.26 -0.23
CA THR A 37 0.59 -6.01 -0.96
C THR A 37 1.75 -5.03 -0.71
N LEU A 38 2.24 -4.96 0.53
CA LEU A 38 3.43 -4.15 0.85
C LEU A 38 4.68 -4.68 0.13
N VAL A 39 4.89 -6.00 0.10
CA VAL A 39 6.04 -6.60 -0.61
C VAL A 39 5.97 -6.29 -2.11
N GLU A 40 4.78 -6.37 -2.71
CA GLU A 40 4.57 -6.03 -4.12
C GLU A 40 4.87 -4.55 -4.40
N ALA A 41 4.30 -3.65 -3.59
CA ALA A 41 4.54 -2.21 -3.71
C ALA A 41 6.04 -1.86 -3.58
N ALA A 42 6.72 -2.46 -2.59
CA ALA A 42 8.14 -2.29 -2.35
C ALA A 42 8.98 -2.78 -3.54
N ALA A 43 8.67 -3.96 -4.10
CA ALA A 43 9.37 -4.50 -5.27
C ALA A 43 9.22 -3.58 -6.50
N VAL A 44 8.01 -3.09 -6.76
CA VAL A 44 7.75 -2.22 -7.90
C VAL A 44 8.42 -0.86 -7.72
N ILE A 45 8.31 -0.24 -6.54
CA ILE A 45 8.90 1.08 -6.32
C ILE A 45 10.42 1.02 -6.30
N LEU A 46 11.02 -0.05 -5.76
CA LEU A 46 12.47 -0.29 -5.81
C LEU A 46 12.95 -0.38 -7.26
N ALA A 47 12.25 -1.13 -8.11
CA ALA A 47 12.60 -1.25 -9.53
C ALA A 47 12.48 0.08 -10.30
N ARG A 48 11.52 0.95 -9.93
CA ARG A 48 11.27 2.22 -10.64
C ARG A 48 12.08 3.41 -10.10
N LYS A 49 12.38 3.44 -8.81
CA LYS A 49 12.91 4.61 -8.09
C LYS A 49 14.12 4.29 -7.22
N GLY A 50 14.55 3.02 -7.15
CA GLY A 50 15.64 2.58 -6.28
C GLY A 50 15.28 2.68 -4.79
N GLU A 51 16.31 2.69 -3.95
CA GLU A 51 16.19 2.74 -2.50
C GLU A 51 15.43 3.99 -2.00
N GLU A 52 15.58 5.12 -2.69
CA GLU A 52 14.82 6.35 -2.37
C GLU A 52 13.30 6.13 -2.48
N GLY A 53 12.87 5.29 -3.43
CA GLY A 53 11.47 4.90 -3.57
C GLY A 53 10.94 4.08 -2.40
N VAL A 54 11.76 3.18 -1.86
CA VAL A 54 11.40 2.36 -0.69
C VAL A 54 11.32 3.24 0.56
N ILE A 55 12.27 4.16 0.74
CA ILE A 55 12.23 5.15 1.83
C ILE A 55 10.95 6.00 1.75
N ALA A 56 10.56 6.42 0.53
CA ALA A 56 9.33 7.17 0.32
C ALA A 56 8.08 6.34 0.63
N LEU A 57 8.05 5.05 0.30
CA LEU A 57 6.98 4.12 0.66
C LEU A 57 6.85 4.00 2.18
N ASP A 58 7.96 3.79 2.90
CA ASP A 58 7.95 3.72 4.37
C ASP A 58 7.46 5.03 5.00
N ALA A 59 7.91 6.16 4.47
CA ALA A 59 7.46 7.47 4.90
C ALA A 59 5.96 7.69 4.65
N LEU A 60 5.43 7.21 3.52
CA LEU A 60 4.01 7.27 3.18
C LEU A 60 3.18 6.45 4.17
N LEU A 61 3.55 5.19 4.44
CA LEU A 61 2.87 4.32 5.39
C LEU A 61 2.82 4.94 6.79
N SER A 62 3.96 5.46 7.25
CA SER A 62 4.09 6.12 8.55
C SER A 62 3.23 7.39 8.62
N ARG A 63 3.31 8.26 7.61
CA ARG A 63 2.57 9.53 7.57
C ARG A 63 1.07 9.34 7.51
N LEU A 64 0.61 8.33 6.76
CA LEU A 64 -0.81 8.02 6.66
C LEU A 64 -1.31 7.09 7.78
N GLY A 65 -0.43 6.61 8.67
CA GLY A 65 -0.83 5.71 9.75
C GLY A 65 -1.43 4.39 9.24
N ILE A 66 -0.83 3.82 8.20
CA ILE A 66 -1.27 2.58 7.57
C ILE A 66 -0.69 1.40 8.37
N GLU A 67 -1.56 0.53 8.85
CA GLU A 67 -1.21 -0.68 9.58
C GLU A 67 -0.97 -1.85 8.61
N VAL A 68 0.15 -2.56 8.78
CA VAL A 68 0.46 -3.76 7.99
C VAL A 68 -0.12 -4.98 8.67
N VAL A 69 -1.00 -5.70 7.96
CA VAL A 69 -1.69 -6.89 8.46
C VAL A 69 -1.02 -8.16 7.92
N PRO A 70 -0.62 -9.11 8.77
CA PRO A 70 -0.07 -10.40 8.33
C PRO A 70 -1.08 -11.21 7.52
N MET A 71 -0.60 -11.92 6.49
CA MET A 71 -1.41 -12.89 5.75
C MET A 71 -1.25 -14.28 6.37
N SER A 72 -2.35 -14.86 6.88
CA SER A 72 -2.36 -16.24 7.38
C SER A 72 -2.62 -17.23 6.24
N PRO A 73 -2.24 -18.52 6.39
CA PRO A 73 -2.60 -19.56 5.43
C PRO A 73 -4.11 -19.64 5.18
N ALA A 74 -4.94 -19.54 6.23
CA ALA A 74 -6.39 -19.54 6.09
C ALA A 74 -6.93 -18.35 5.28
N ALA A 75 -6.34 -17.16 5.46
CA ALA A 75 -6.70 -15.98 4.66
C ALA A 75 -6.33 -16.18 3.19
N ALA A 76 -5.16 -16.77 2.92
CA ALA A 76 -4.72 -17.08 1.56
C ALA A 76 -5.60 -18.17 0.90
N GLU A 77 -6.00 -19.20 1.65
CA GLU A 77 -6.94 -20.23 1.18
C GLU A 77 -8.30 -19.64 0.85
N PHE A 78 -8.86 -18.82 1.75
CA PHE A 78 -10.12 -18.14 1.51
C PHE A 78 -10.07 -17.24 0.27
N ALA A 79 -8.98 -16.48 0.10
CA ALA A 79 -8.80 -15.61 -1.06
C ALA A 79 -8.69 -16.37 -2.40
N ARG A 80 -8.22 -17.62 -2.38
CA ARG A 80 -8.13 -18.48 -3.59
C ARG A 80 -9.48 -19.07 -4.00
N GLU A 81 -10.38 -19.24 -3.04
CA GLU A 81 -11.68 -19.91 -3.22
C GLU A 81 -12.84 -18.93 -3.45
N ALA A 82 -12.62 -17.63 -3.19
CA ALA A 82 -13.54 -16.54 -3.48
C ALA A 82 -13.54 -16.16 -4.97
#